data_AF-I9C6M1-F1
#
_entry.id   AF-I9C6M1-F1
#
_cell.length_a   1.000
_cell.length_b   1.000
_cell.length_c   1.000
_cell.angle_alpha   90.00
_cell.angle_beta   90.00
_cell.angle_gamma   90.00
#
_symmetry.space_group_name_H-M   'P 1'
#
loop_
_entity.id
_entity.type
_entity.pdbx_description
1 polymer ?
#
loop_
_entity_poly.entity_id
_entity_poly.type
_entity_poly.pdbx_seq_one_letter_code
_entity_poly.pdbx_strand_id
1 'polypeptide(L)'
;MEAITIALALLVTVVVSGVISRLMPLPVRRPLVQITLGALIGLAANWRVTLDPEIFFLLFLPPLLFLDGWRIPREELFKDGATILELALGPVVFTVVGMGLFIHWMVPAMPLAVAFALAAVVSPTDPIAGSAIAQRVPIPKRMMHILEGVSLLNDASGLVCLQFAIASALTGAFSIHDAVLNFLYVSFGGIAVGAGLAWIVGQIMNWISRRLGEDSGSQILISLLIPFSAYLVAEHIHGSGILAAVAAGLTMGFVESDRQALAIARIRRNTVWDVIQFTANGIISGSPSLLVQPVKQTMNLRDS
;
A
#
# COMPACT_ATOMS: atom_id res chain seq x y z
N MET A 1 -9.34 -26.51 -1.67
CA MET A 1 -8.02 -27.02 -2.12
C MET A 1 -7.35 -26.07 -3.11
N GLU A 2 -8.07 -25.54 -4.10
CA GLU A 2 -7.53 -24.61 -5.12
C GLU A 2 -6.90 -23.34 -4.53
N ALA A 3 -7.58 -22.67 -3.58
CA ALA A 3 -7.03 -21.47 -2.93
C ALA A 3 -5.70 -21.75 -2.20
N ILE A 4 -5.57 -22.92 -1.57
CA ILE A 4 -4.35 -23.34 -0.87
C ILE A 4 -3.23 -23.61 -1.88
N THR A 5 -3.53 -24.30 -2.99
CA THR A 5 -2.52 -24.54 -4.04
C THR A 5 -2.05 -23.25 -4.70
N ILE A 6 -2.95 -22.29 -4.92
CA ILE A 6 -2.61 -20.96 -5.46
C ILE A 6 -1.72 -20.19 -4.48
N ALA A 7 -2.10 -20.17 -3.20
CA ALA A 7 -1.30 -19.52 -2.16
C ALA A 7 0.11 -20.12 -2.05
N LEU A 8 0.23 -21.46 -2.08
CA LEU A 8 1.52 -22.15 -2.06
C LEU A 8 2.34 -21.86 -3.32
N ALA A 9 1.72 -21.85 -4.50
CA ALA A 9 2.41 -21.54 -5.75
C ALA A 9 2.91 -20.08 -5.79
N LEU A 10 2.12 -19.14 -5.27
CA LEU A 10 2.53 -17.75 -5.09
C LEU A 10 3.74 -17.66 -4.15
N LEU A 11 3.71 -18.34 -2.99
CA LEU A 11 4.85 -18.37 -2.06
C LEU A 11 6.11 -18.95 -2.70
N VAL A 12 5.98 -20.06 -3.43
CA VAL A 12 7.11 -20.64 -4.19
C VAL A 12 7.63 -19.64 -5.22
N THR A 13 6.76 -18.93 -5.93
CA THR A 13 7.14 -17.89 -6.89
C THR A 13 7.94 -16.78 -6.22
N VAL A 14 7.52 -16.32 -5.03
CA VAL A 14 8.25 -15.31 -4.26
C VAL A 14 9.65 -15.81 -3.90
N VAL A 15 9.79 -17.04 -3.39
CA VAL A 15 11.08 -17.63 -3.03
C VAL A 15 11.98 -17.79 -4.27
N VAL A 16 11.45 -18.37 -5.35
CA VAL A 16 12.19 -18.61 -6.61
C VAL A 16 12.63 -17.29 -7.24
N SER A 17 11.77 -16.26 -7.25
CA SER A 17 12.14 -14.93 -7.75
C SER A 17 13.31 -14.32 -6.98
N GLY A 18 13.39 -14.55 -5.67
CA GLY A 18 14.50 -14.12 -4.83
C GLY A 18 15.82 -14.77 -5.24
N VAL A 19 15.81 -16.07 -5.54
CA VAL A 19 17.00 -16.80 -6.02
C VAL A 19 17.40 -16.36 -7.42
N ILE A 20 16.45 -16.29 -8.35
CA ILE A 20 16.71 -15.88 -9.75
C ILE A 20 17.29 -14.46 -9.80
N SER A 21 16.71 -13.52 -9.03
CA SER A 21 17.21 -12.14 -8.99
C SER A 21 18.65 -12.00 -8.49
N ARG A 22 19.17 -13.00 -7.74
CA ARG A 22 20.58 -13.04 -7.29
C ARG A 22 21.50 -13.72 -8.29
N LEU A 23 20.98 -14.64 -9.10
CA LEU A 23 21.75 -15.40 -10.09
C LEU A 23 21.87 -14.66 -11.43
N MET A 24 20.95 -13.74 -11.73
CA MET A 24 20.98 -13.00 -12.99
C MET A 24 22.13 -11.97 -13.00
N PRO A 25 22.98 -11.95 -14.05
CA PRO A 25 24.04 -10.95 -14.19
C PRO A 25 23.49 -9.56 -14.53
N LEU A 26 22.25 -9.48 -15.01
CA LEU A 26 21.56 -8.23 -15.29
C LEU A 26 20.84 -7.73 -14.03
N PRO A 27 20.89 -6.42 -13.72
CA PRO A 27 20.19 -5.81 -12.60
C PRO A 27 18.67 -5.72 -12.83
N VAL A 28 18.00 -6.87 -12.97
CA VAL A 28 16.55 -6.93 -13.17
C VAL A 28 15.85 -6.74 -11.83
N ARG A 29 14.85 -5.84 -11.79
CA ARG A 29 14.07 -5.53 -10.58
C ARG A 29 13.22 -6.74 -10.17
N ARG A 30 13.21 -7.07 -8.88
CA ARG A 30 12.46 -8.22 -8.34
C ARG A 30 10.96 -8.22 -8.71
N PRO A 31 10.23 -7.09 -8.67
CA PRO A 31 8.84 -7.06 -9.11
C PRO A 31 8.66 -7.48 -10.57
N LEU A 32 9.58 -7.11 -11.47
CA LEU A 32 9.50 -7.53 -12.89
C LEU A 32 9.68 -9.04 -13.04
N VAL A 33 10.61 -9.63 -12.27
CA VAL A 33 10.80 -11.09 -12.23
C VAL A 33 9.54 -11.78 -11.71
N GLN A 34 8.91 -11.23 -10.66
CA GLN A 34 7.69 -11.76 -10.07
C GLN A 34 6.48 -11.67 -11.01
N ILE A 35 6.29 -10.54 -11.68
CA ILE A 35 5.26 -10.35 -12.72
C ILE A 35 5.45 -11.37 -13.84
N THR A 36 6.69 -11.56 -14.30
CA THR A 36 7.01 -12.47 -15.41
C THR A 36 6.76 -13.93 -15.01
N LEU A 37 7.24 -14.35 -13.83
CA LEU A 37 7.00 -15.70 -13.33
C LEU A 37 5.51 -15.97 -13.07
N GLY A 38 4.80 -15.01 -12.47
CA GLY A 38 3.36 -15.10 -12.26
C GLY A 38 2.61 -15.27 -13.57
N ALA A 39 3.00 -14.54 -14.63
CA ALA A 39 2.39 -14.64 -15.95
C ALA A 39 2.64 -16.02 -16.58
N LEU A 40 3.88 -16.52 -16.51
CA LEU A 40 4.23 -17.85 -17.01
C LEU A 40 3.44 -18.96 -16.32
N ILE A 41 3.29 -18.86 -15.00
CA ILE A 41 2.50 -19.83 -14.21
C ILE A 41 1.02 -19.75 -14.57
N GLY A 42 0.46 -18.53 -14.67
CA GLY A 42 -0.94 -18.34 -15.05
C GLY A 42 -1.27 -18.91 -16.42
N LEU A 43 -0.38 -18.70 -17.40
CA LEU A 43 -0.52 -19.25 -18.74
C LEU A 43 -0.36 -20.77 -18.79
N ALA A 44 0.59 -21.34 -18.03
CA ALA A 44 0.87 -22.78 -18.06
C ALA A 44 -0.16 -23.61 -17.26
N ALA A 45 -0.61 -23.10 -16.12
CA ALA A 45 -1.51 -23.84 -15.21
C ALA A 45 -3.00 -23.62 -15.53
N ASN A 46 -3.33 -22.68 -16.42
CA ASN A 46 -4.70 -22.25 -16.74
C ASN A 46 -5.54 -21.96 -15.49
N TRP A 47 -4.88 -21.50 -14.42
CA TRP A 47 -5.53 -21.20 -13.16
C TRP A 47 -6.35 -19.92 -13.27
N ARG A 48 -7.64 -20.03 -13.01
CA ARG A 48 -8.57 -18.91 -12.96
C ARG A 48 -8.68 -18.46 -11.51
N VAL A 49 -7.76 -17.62 -11.08
CA VAL A 49 -7.87 -17.03 -9.75
C VAL A 49 -8.83 -15.85 -9.84
N THR A 50 -9.99 -15.95 -9.21
CA THR A 50 -10.81 -14.78 -8.90
C THR A 50 -10.41 -14.35 -7.50
N LEU A 51 -9.53 -13.35 -7.41
CA LEU A 51 -9.24 -12.72 -6.13
C LEU A 51 -10.33 -11.69 -5.88
N ASP A 52 -11.02 -11.83 -4.75
CA ASP A 52 -11.88 -10.77 -4.25
C ASP A 52 -10.98 -9.55 -3.94
N PRO A 53 -11.17 -8.41 -4.64
CA PRO A 53 -10.34 -7.23 -4.44
C PRO A 53 -10.40 -6.73 -2.99
N GLU A 54 -11.55 -6.83 -2.32
CA GLU A 54 -11.73 -6.33 -0.96
C GLU A 54 -10.88 -7.13 0.02
N ILE A 55 -10.93 -8.46 -0.09
CA ILE A 55 -10.09 -9.36 0.72
C ILE A 55 -8.61 -9.15 0.40
N PHE A 56 -8.26 -8.97 -0.88
CA PHE A 56 -6.89 -8.74 -1.30
C PHE A 56 -6.33 -7.44 -0.70
N PHE A 57 -7.05 -6.32 -0.82
CA PHE A 57 -6.63 -5.05 -0.24
C PHE A 57 -6.55 -5.16 1.27
N LEU A 58 -7.58 -5.68 1.94
CA LEU A 58 -7.59 -5.83 3.39
C LEU A 58 -6.45 -6.71 3.91
N LEU A 59 -6.07 -7.77 3.20
CA LEU A 59 -5.03 -8.70 3.63
C LEU A 59 -3.63 -8.11 3.52
N PHE A 60 -3.36 -7.33 2.47
CA PHE A 60 -1.99 -6.92 2.11
C PHE A 60 -1.69 -5.45 2.41
N LEU A 61 -2.65 -4.56 2.20
CA LEU A 61 -2.43 -3.13 2.21
C LEU A 61 -2.26 -2.57 3.63
N PRO A 62 -3.12 -2.88 4.63
CA PRO A 62 -2.95 -2.36 5.99
C PRO A 62 -1.61 -2.73 6.65
N PRO A 63 -1.13 -3.99 6.62
CA PRO A 63 0.13 -4.36 7.25
C PRO A 63 1.34 -3.66 6.63
N LEU A 64 1.37 -3.53 5.30
CA LEU A 64 2.48 -2.89 4.60
C LEU A 64 2.55 -1.39 4.91
N LEU A 65 1.42 -0.69 4.80
CA LEU A 65 1.35 0.74 5.08
C LEU A 65 1.62 1.07 6.54
N PHE A 66 1.15 0.23 7.46
CA PHE A 66 1.49 0.35 8.87
C PHE A 66 2.99 0.18 9.10
N LEU A 67 3.62 -0.82 8.47
CA LEU A 67 5.05 -1.05 8.60
C LEU A 67 5.86 0.12 8.05
N ASP A 68 5.45 0.66 6.90
CA ASP A 68 6.09 1.83 6.29
C ASP A 68 5.96 3.05 7.20
N GLY A 69 4.75 3.34 7.69
CA GLY A 69 4.53 4.42 8.66
C GLY A 69 5.32 4.24 9.96
N TRP A 70 5.45 2.99 10.44
CA TRP A 70 6.17 2.68 11.67
C TRP A 70 7.69 2.81 11.54
N ARG A 71 8.25 2.66 10.33
CA ARG A 71 9.69 2.80 10.05
C ARG A 71 10.14 4.24 9.83
N ILE A 72 9.22 5.15 9.55
CA ILE A 72 9.55 6.55 9.28
C ILE A 72 10.06 7.25 10.56
N PRO A 73 11.24 7.89 10.51
CA PRO A 73 11.73 8.67 11.64
C PRO A 73 10.91 9.95 11.84
N ARG A 74 10.19 9.96 12.95
CA ARG A 74 9.29 11.06 13.39
C ARG A 74 9.88 12.47 13.32
N GLU A 75 11.13 12.66 13.73
CA GLU A 75 11.75 13.99 13.78
C GLU A 75 11.96 14.58 12.40
N GLU A 76 12.16 13.72 11.39
CA GLU A 76 12.38 14.14 10.02
C GLU A 76 11.05 14.43 9.32
N LEU A 77 10.01 13.64 9.62
CA LEU A 77 8.66 13.88 9.09
C LEU A 77 8.11 15.25 9.49
N PHE A 78 8.30 15.69 10.75
CA PHE A 78 7.86 17.03 11.18
C PHE A 78 8.72 18.17 10.62
N LYS A 79 10.02 17.93 10.42
CA LYS A 79 10.94 18.94 9.87
C LYS A 79 10.69 19.19 8.38
N ASP A 80 10.39 18.14 7.62
CA ASP A 80 10.23 18.18 6.17
C ASP A 80 8.77 18.05 5.71
N GLY A 81 7.80 18.11 6.63
CA GLY A 81 6.38 17.85 6.34
C GLY A 81 5.78 18.74 5.24
N ALA A 82 6.15 20.02 5.19
CA ALA A 82 5.71 20.94 4.13
C ALA A 82 6.24 20.50 2.76
N THR A 83 7.52 20.15 2.68
CA THR A 83 8.18 19.66 1.47
C THR A 83 7.56 18.34 1.00
N ILE A 84 7.30 17.42 1.93
CA ILE A 84 6.67 16.13 1.64
C ILE A 84 5.26 16.34 1.09
N LEU A 85 4.48 17.26 1.68
CA LEU A 85 3.13 17.56 1.23
C LEU A 85 3.10 18.16 -0.18
N GLU A 86 4.01 19.11 -0.46
CA GLU A 86 4.14 19.73 -1.78
C GLU A 86 4.54 18.70 -2.85
N LEU A 87 5.55 17.87 -2.56
CA LEU A 87 6.06 16.85 -3.48
C LEU A 87 5.10 15.65 -3.65
N ALA A 88 4.21 15.42 -2.69
CA ALA A 88 3.21 14.36 -2.80
C ALA A 88 1.94 14.82 -3.52
N LEU A 89 1.41 16.01 -3.22
CA LEU A 89 0.14 16.47 -3.79
C LEU A 89 0.31 17.10 -5.18
N GLY A 90 1.31 17.96 -5.35
CA GLY A 90 1.49 18.73 -6.58
C GLY A 90 1.64 17.84 -7.82
N PRO A 91 2.62 16.91 -7.84
CA PRO A 91 2.81 15.99 -8.95
C PRO A 91 1.61 15.08 -9.23
N VAL A 92 0.87 14.66 -8.20
CA VAL A 92 -0.34 13.82 -8.37
C VAL A 92 -1.44 14.59 -9.08
N VAL A 93 -1.79 15.77 -8.56
CA VAL A 93 -2.82 16.60 -9.20
C VAL A 93 -2.41 16.95 -10.63
N PHE A 94 -1.13 17.28 -10.83
CA PHE A 94 -0.60 17.56 -12.16
C PHE A 94 -0.72 16.37 -13.11
N THR A 95 -0.35 15.17 -12.66
CA THR A 95 -0.44 13.94 -13.48
C THR A 95 -1.88 13.54 -13.75
N VAL A 96 -2.78 13.61 -12.76
CA VAL A 96 -4.20 13.31 -12.92
C VAL A 96 -4.83 14.24 -13.95
N VAL A 97 -4.66 15.55 -13.78
CA VAL A 97 -5.24 16.54 -14.69
C VAL A 97 -4.61 16.44 -16.08
N GLY A 98 -3.27 16.42 -16.16
CA GLY A 98 -2.56 16.36 -17.43
C GLY A 98 -2.84 15.09 -18.22
N MET A 99 -2.68 13.92 -17.58
CA MET A 99 -2.91 12.63 -18.24
C MET A 99 -4.39 12.40 -18.52
N GLY A 100 -5.30 12.81 -17.65
CA GLY A 100 -6.74 12.65 -17.91
C GLY A 100 -7.21 13.51 -19.09
N LEU A 101 -6.75 14.76 -19.19
CA LEU A 101 -7.01 15.59 -20.37
C LEU A 101 -6.39 15.00 -21.63
N PHE A 102 -5.18 14.46 -21.54
CA PHE A 102 -4.50 13.79 -22.65
C PHE A 102 -5.24 12.54 -23.12
N ILE A 103 -5.71 11.68 -22.20
CA ILE A 103 -6.50 10.48 -22.51
C ILE A 103 -7.82 10.89 -23.19
N HIS A 104 -8.51 11.90 -22.66
CA HIS A 104 -9.75 12.40 -23.26
C HIS A 104 -9.52 12.98 -24.66
N TRP A 105 -8.40 13.68 -24.88
CA TRP A 105 -8.02 14.17 -26.20
C TRP A 105 -7.75 13.03 -27.20
N MET A 106 -7.09 11.95 -26.77
CA MET A 106 -6.84 10.77 -27.61
C MET A 106 -8.12 9.96 -27.88
N VAL A 107 -9.02 9.88 -26.92
CA VAL A 107 -10.28 9.12 -27.00
C VAL A 107 -11.46 10.01 -26.58
N PRO A 108 -11.96 10.88 -27.47
CA PRO A 108 -13.01 11.84 -27.13
C PRO A 108 -14.33 11.21 -26.69
N ALA A 109 -14.58 9.96 -27.08
CA ALA A 109 -15.76 9.20 -26.65
C ALA A 109 -15.71 8.79 -25.16
N MET A 110 -14.54 8.84 -24.52
CA MET A 110 -14.39 8.51 -23.11
C MET A 110 -14.82 9.71 -22.24
N PRO A 111 -15.75 9.55 -21.29
CA PRO A 111 -16.11 10.61 -20.37
C PRO A 111 -14.89 11.11 -19.59
N LEU A 112 -14.82 12.43 -19.39
CA LEU A 112 -13.68 13.10 -18.77
C LEU A 112 -13.42 12.58 -17.33
N ALA A 113 -14.49 12.26 -16.61
CA ALA A 113 -14.42 11.63 -15.29
C ALA A 113 -13.76 10.24 -15.33
N VAL A 114 -14.02 9.42 -16.36
CA VAL A 114 -13.38 8.10 -16.52
C VAL A 114 -11.90 8.26 -16.88
N ALA A 115 -11.57 9.24 -17.73
CA ALA A 115 -10.18 9.55 -18.07
C ALA A 115 -9.38 10.02 -16.83
N PHE A 116 -9.96 10.86 -15.97
CA PHE A 116 -9.35 11.24 -14.69
C PHE A 116 -9.23 10.06 -13.71
N ALA A 117 -10.22 9.16 -13.68
CA ALA A 117 -10.14 7.96 -12.84
C ALA A 117 -8.96 7.07 -13.27
N LEU A 118 -8.79 6.85 -14.57
CA LEU A 118 -7.65 6.11 -15.11
C LEU A 118 -6.32 6.79 -14.79
N ALA A 119 -6.25 8.12 -14.95
CA ALA A 119 -5.05 8.88 -14.61
C ALA A 119 -4.71 8.80 -13.11
N ALA A 120 -5.72 8.81 -12.23
CA ALA A 120 -5.57 8.71 -10.79
C ALA A 120 -5.11 7.31 -10.31
N VAL A 121 -5.46 6.25 -11.04
CA VAL A 121 -4.93 4.89 -10.76
C VAL A 121 -3.44 4.80 -11.08
N VAL A 122 -2.96 5.55 -12.08
CA VAL A 122 -1.58 5.48 -12.58
C VAL A 122 -0.69 6.55 -11.94
N SER A 123 -1.26 7.58 -11.30
CA SER A 123 -0.50 8.67 -10.69
C SER A 123 0.40 8.27 -9.51
N PRO A 124 0.05 7.28 -8.65
CA PRO A 124 0.92 6.89 -7.55
C PRO A 124 2.28 6.39 -8.02
N THR A 125 3.34 7.04 -7.55
CA THR A 125 4.72 6.71 -7.90
C THR A 125 5.34 5.88 -6.80
N ASP A 126 5.66 4.63 -7.14
CA ASP A 126 6.19 3.64 -6.19
C ASP A 126 7.59 4.03 -5.64
N PRO A 127 7.78 4.13 -4.32
CA PRO A 127 9.05 4.46 -3.66
C PRO A 127 10.08 3.35 -3.86
N ILE A 128 9.65 2.13 -4.20
CA ILE A 128 10.54 1.02 -4.53
C ILE A 128 11.41 1.37 -5.74
N ALA A 129 10.92 2.19 -6.67
CA ALA A 129 11.71 2.67 -7.80
C ALA A 129 12.81 3.66 -7.37
N GLY A 130 12.52 4.57 -6.43
CA GLY A 130 13.48 5.56 -5.92
C GLY A 130 14.52 4.97 -4.96
N SER A 131 14.07 4.14 -4.01
CA SER A 131 14.95 3.45 -3.04
C SER A 131 15.89 2.45 -3.71
N ALA A 132 15.52 1.85 -4.84
CA ALA A 132 16.40 0.99 -5.63
C ALA A 132 17.54 1.75 -6.33
N ILE A 133 17.33 3.01 -6.72
CA ILE A 133 18.40 3.90 -7.21
C ILE A 133 19.33 4.27 -6.05
N ALA A 134 18.76 4.47 -4.85
CA ALA A 134 19.53 4.74 -3.64
C ALA A 134 20.46 3.60 -3.21
N GLN A 135 20.17 2.36 -3.61
CA GLN A 135 21.09 1.23 -3.40
C GLN A 135 22.32 1.29 -4.31
N ARG A 136 22.27 2.08 -5.39
CA ARG A 136 23.37 2.24 -6.37
C ARG A 136 24.10 3.57 -6.22
N VAL A 137 23.45 4.57 -5.64
CA VAL A 137 23.99 5.91 -5.39
C VAL A 137 23.77 6.24 -3.92
N PRO A 138 24.80 6.65 -3.17
CA PRO A 138 24.63 7.01 -1.77
C PRO A 138 23.70 8.23 -1.63
N ILE A 139 22.46 7.98 -1.23
CA ILE A 139 21.46 9.02 -0.97
C ILE A 139 21.52 9.41 0.51
N PRO A 140 21.59 10.71 0.85
CA PRO A 140 21.52 11.16 2.24
C PRO A 140 20.24 10.66 2.93
N LYS A 141 20.34 10.23 4.19
CA LYS A 141 19.20 9.67 4.96
C LYS A 141 17.95 10.55 4.92
N ARG A 142 18.12 11.86 5.11
CA ARG A 142 17.03 12.85 5.01
C ARG A 142 16.26 12.74 3.69
N MET A 143 16.95 12.58 2.57
CA MET A 143 16.30 12.49 1.25
C MET A 143 15.58 11.15 1.08
N MET A 144 16.06 10.06 1.69
CA MET A 144 15.32 8.80 1.74
C MET A 144 14.00 8.95 2.52
N HIS A 145 14.05 9.59 3.68
CA HIS A 145 12.86 9.77 4.52
C HIS A 145 11.82 10.70 3.88
N ILE A 146 12.27 11.73 3.15
CA ILE A 146 11.38 12.54 2.31
C ILE A 146 10.72 11.67 1.22
N LEU A 147 11.48 10.84 0.52
CA LEU A 147 10.94 9.96 -0.54
C LEU A 147 9.94 8.93 0.01
N GLU A 148 10.20 8.34 1.17
CA GLU A 148 9.29 7.42 1.86
C GLU A 148 7.96 8.13 2.22
N GLY A 149 8.03 9.34 2.80
CA GLY A 149 6.86 10.13 3.12
C GLY A 149 6.06 10.56 1.88
N VAL A 150 6.76 10.94 0.80
CA VAL A 150 6.13 11.34 -0.47
C VAL A 150 5.34 10.19 -1.08
N SER A 151 5.86 8.97 -1.07
CA SER A 151 5.13 7.82 -1.58
C SER A 151 3.84 7.56 -0.82
N LEU A 152 3.89 7.54 0.52
CA LEU A 152 2.71 7.23 1.33
C LEU A 152 1.59 8.24 1.07
N LEU A 153 1.94 9.53 1.00
CA LEU A 153 0.97 10.57 0.69
C LEU A 153 0.52 10.52 -0.78
N ASN A 154 1.40 10.12 -1.71
CA ASN A 154 1.05 9.98 -3.12
C ASN A 154 -0.03 8.90 -3.33
N ASP A 155 0.14 7.71 -2.73
CA ASP A 155 -0.85 6.63 -2.79
C ASP A 155 -2.21 7.08 -2.27
N ALA A 156 -2.24 7.77 -1.12
CA ALA A 156 -3.47 8.32 -0.57
C ALA A 156 -4.09 9.39 -1.49
N SER A 157 -3.28 10.26 -2.07
CA SER A 157 -3.74 11.34 -2.96
C SER A 157 -4.30 10.81 -4.28
N GLY A 158 -3.68 9.78 -4.85
CA GLY A 158 -4.17 9.09 -6.04
C GLY A 158 -5.51 8.40 -5.80
N LEU A 159 -5.66 7.67 -4.68
CA LEU A 159 -6.94 7.06 -4.31
C LEU A 159 -8.05 8.11 -4.16
N VAL A 160 -7.74 9.26 -3.57
CA VAL A 160 -8.70 10.36 -3.40
C VAL A 160 -9.12 10.94 -4.75
N CYS A 161 -8.16 11.20 -5.65
CA CYS A 161 -8.46 11.64 -7.00
C CYS A 161 -9.33 10.62 -7.75
N LEU A 162 -9.08 9.33 -7.55
CA LEU A 162 -9.88 8.24 -8.12
C LEU A 162 -11.31 8.26 -7.60
N GLN A 163 -11.50 8.37 -6.27
CA GLN A 163 -12.84 8.44 -5.67
C GLN A 163 -13.63 9.65 -6.18
N PHE A 164 -12.99 10.80 -6.36
CA PHE A 164 -13.62 11.98 -6.96
C PHE A 164 -14.03 11.76 -8.41
N ALA A 165 -13.13 11.16 -9.19
CA ALA A 165 -13.40 10.86 -10.59
C ALA A 165 -14.56 9.87 -10.75
N ILE A 166 -14.62 8.83 -9.91
CA ILE A 166 -15.72 7.86 -9.88
C ILE A 166 -17.02 8.55 -9.44
N ALA A 167 -17.01 9.32 -8.35
CA ALA A 167 -18.20 10.03 -7.88
C ALA A 167 -18.75 10.94 -8.98
N SER A 168 -17.89 11.72 -9.63
CA SER A 168 -18.27 12.58 -10.75
C SER A 168 -18.82 11.80 -11.95
N ALA A 169 -18.29 10.60 -12.22
CA ALA A 169 -18.79 9.74 -13.30
C ALA A 169 -20.19 9.18 -13.00
N LEU A 170 -20.49 8.91 -11.72
CA LEU A 170 -21.75 8.31 -11.29
C LEU A 170 -22.87 9.35 -11.10
N THR A 171 -22.55 10.54 -10.57
CA THR A 171 -23.55 11.57 -10.25
C THR A 171 -23.79 12.54 -11.39
N GLY A 172 -22.85 12.67 -12.34
CA GLY A 172 -22.88 13.67 -13.41
C GLY A 172 -22.75 15.12 -12.93
N ALA A 173 -22.65 15.35 -11.62
CA ALA A 173 -22.53 16.65 -10.99
C ALA A 173 -21.23 16.72 -10.19
N PHE A 174 -20.35 17.65 -10.56
CA PHE A 174 -19.11 17.89 -9.86
C PHE A 174 -19.26 19.09 -8.92
N SER A 175 -19.34 18.83 -7.63
CA SER A 175 -19.27 19.85 -6.57
C SER A 175 -17.90 19.80 -5.91
N ILE A 176 -17.05 20.78 -6.23
CA ILE A 176 -15.71 20.92 -5.61
C ILE A 176 -15.84 21.02 -4.10
N HIS A 177 -16.86 21.74 -3.62
CA HIS A 177 -17.10 21.94 -2.19
C HIS A 177 -17.37 20.61 -1.47
N ASP A 178 -18.30 19.81 -1.99
CA ASP A 178 -18.67 18.55 -1.33
C ASP A 178 -17.55 17.50 -1.45
N ALA A 179 -16.81 17.54 -2.57
CA ALA A 179 -15.60 16.75 -2.74
C ALA A 179 -14.55 17.08 -1.67
N VAL A 180 -14.24 18.37 -1.48
CA VAL A 180 -13.27 18.81 -0.46
C VAL A 180 -13.72 18.43 0.95
N LEU A 181 -14.99 18.65 1.30
CA LEU A 181 -15.52 18.29 2.62
C LEU A 181 -15.47 16.77 2.86
N ASN A 182 -15.88 15.97 1.87
CA ASN A 182 -15.83 14.52 1.99
C ASN A 182 -14.39 14.03 2.13
N PHE A 183 -13.44 14.60 1.39
CA PHE A 183 -12.02 14.29 1.56
C PHE A 183 -11.51 14.62 2.95
N LEU A 184 -11.79 15.82 3.47
CA LEU A 184 -11.39 16.20 4.82
C LEU A 184 -11.98 15.21 5.84
N TYR A 185 -13.27 14.85 5.71
CA TYR A 185 -13.92 13.88 6.59
C TYR A 185 -13.24 12.51 6.52
N VAL A 186 -13.09 11.94 5.32
CA VAL A 186 -12.52 10.60 5.09
C VAL A 186 -11.07 10.55 5.56
N SER A 187 -10.27 11.58 5.28
CA SER A 187 -8.86 11.66 5.65
C SER A 187 -8.66 11.89 7.15
N PHE A 188 -9.29 12.91 7.74
CA PHE A 188 -9.15 13.15 9.18
C PHE A 188 -9.79 12.03 10.01
N GLY A 189 -10.92 11.47 9.56
CA GLY A 189 -11.54 10.31 10.19
C GLY A 189 -10.62 9.10 10.22
N GLY A 190 -10.00 8.75 9.08
CA GLY A 190 -9.00 7.69 9.02
C GLY A 190 -7.80 7.93 9.93
N ILE A 191 -7.19 9.11 9.86
CA ILE A 191 -6.04 9.49 10.69
C ILE A 191 -6.39 9.42 12.18
N ALA A 192 -7.51 10.00 12.59
CA ALA A 192 -7.95 10.05 13.98
C ALA A 192 -8.22 8.64 14.54
N VAL A 193 -8.89 7.78 13.77
CA VAL A 193 -9.13 6.38 14.16
C VAL A 193 -7.82 5.61 14.27
N GLY A 194 -6.96 5.69 13.26
CA GLY A 194 -5.69 4.96 13.24
C GLY A 194 -4.78 5.35 14.40
N ALA A 195 -4.58 6.67 14.59
CA ALA A 195 -3.78 7.18 15.68
C ALA A 195 -4.40 6.88 17.05
N GLY A 196 -5.71 7.11 17.21
CA GLY A 196 -6.42 6.82 18.46
C GLY A 196 -6.34 5.35 18.86
N LEU A 197 -6.59 4.43 17.91
CA LEU A 197 -6.55 3.00 18.16
C LEU A 197 -5.15 2.53 18.54
N ALA A 198 -4.13 2.89 17.76
CA ALA A 198 -2.75 2.51 18.06
C ALA A 198 -2.27 3.08 19.40
N TRP A 199 -2.64 4.33 19.71
CA TRP A 199 -2.33 4.95 20.99
C TRP A 199 -2.98 4.19 22.16
N ILE A 200 -4.29 3.94 22.10
CA ILE A 200 -5.03 3.23 23.15
C ILE A 200 -4.45 1.83 23.37
N VAL A 201 -4.26 1.06 22.29
CA VAL A 201 -3.69 -0.29 22.36
C VAL A 201 -2.27 -0.27 22.93
N GLY A 202 -1.45 0.68 22.50
CA GLY A 202 -0.09 0.85 23.00
C GLY A 202 -0.05 1.19 24.51
N GLN A 203 -0.96 2.04 24.99
CA GLN A 203 -1.07 2.37 26.41
C GLN A 203 -1.56 1.17 27.25
N ILE A 204 -2.51 0.41 26.74
CA ILE A 204 -2.97 -0.84 27.37
C ILE A 204 -1.80 -1.84 27.45
N MET A 205 -1.07 -2.04 26.37
CA MET A 205 0.11 -2.92 26.34
C MET A 205 1.18 -2.46 27.34
N ASN A 206 1.42 -1.15 27.45
CA ASN A 206 2.36 -0.59 28.41
C ASN A 206 1.91 -0.85 29.85
N TRP A 207 0.62 -0.68 30.14
CA TRP A 207 0.06 -0.93 31.46
C TRP A 207 0.13 -2.42 31.84
N ILE A 208 -0.25 -3.31 30.92
CA ILE A 208 -0.19 -4.77 31.12
C ILE A 208 1.25 -5.21 31.39
N SER A 209 2.20 -4.77 30.56
CA SER A 209 3.59 -5.23 30.70
C SER A 209 4.25 -4.76 31.99
N ARG A 210 3.87 -3.59 32.52
CA ARG A 210 4.32 -3.12 33.84
C ARG A 210 3.74 -3.95 35.00
N ARG A 211 2.57 -4.58 34.82
CA ARG A 211 1.86 -5.33 35.87
C ARG A 211 2.15 -6.84 35.83
N LEU A 212 2.23 -7.42 34.64
CA LEU A 212 2.22 -8.88 34.41
C LEU A 212 3.50 -9.40 33.72
N GLY A 213 4.41 -8.51 33.32
CA GLY A 213 5.63 -8.86 32.59
C GLY A 213 5.49 -8.83 31.06
N GLU A 214 6.60 -9.06 30.35
CA GLU A 214 6.65 -9.03 28.89
C GLU A 214 6.59 -10.45 28.29
N ASP A 215 5.46 -10.79 27.64
CA ASP A 215 5.41 -11.92 26.71
C ASP A 215 5.64 -11.43 25.27
N SER A 216 6.73 -11.86 24.66
CA SER A 216 7.11 -11.47 23.30
C SER A 216 6.11 -11.96 22.24
N GLY A 217 5.46 -13.11 22.45
CA GLY A 217 4.52 -13.67 21.48
C GLY A 217 3.26 -12.81 21.35
N SER A 218 2.64 -12.51 22.48
CA SER A 218 1.44 -11.67 22.55
C SER A 218 1.66 -10.26 21.99
N GLN A 219 2.82 -9.64 22.26
CA GLN A 219 3.15 -8.31 21.73
C GLN A 219 3.27 -8.31 20.20
N ILE A 220 3.88 -9.34 19.62
CA ILE A 220 3.98 -9.46 18.15
C ILE A 220 2.58 -9.63 17.57
N LEU A 221 1.76 -10.53 18.11
CA LEU A 221 0.40 -10.77 17.61
C LEU A 221 -0.45 -9.49 17.66
N ILE A 222 -0.39 -8.74 18.76
CA ILE A 222 -1.12 -7.47 18.89
C ILE A 222 -0.60 -6.46 17.86
N SER A 223 0.71 -6.38 17.64
CA SER A 223 1.25 -5.51 16.59
C SER A 223 0.72 -5.87 15.19
N LEU A 224 0.49 -7.15 14.92
CA LEU A 224 -0.09 -7.62 13.66
C LEU A 224 -1.58 -7.29 13.55
N LEU A 225 -2.32 -7.25 14.66
CA LEU A 225 -3.76 -6.96 14.66
C LEU A 225 -4.09 -5.46 14.52
N ILE A 226 -3.22 -4.57 15.01
CA ILE A 226 -3.41 -3.12 14.95
C ILE A 226 -3.73 -2.60 13.54
N PRO A 227 -2.95 -2.90 12.48
CA PRO A 227 -3.24 -2.39 11.14
C PRO A 227 -4.61 -2.81 10.61
N PHE A 228 -4.99 -4.09 10.78
CA PHE A 228 -6.31 -4.58 10.34
C PHE A 228 -7.43 -3.92 11.14
N SER A 229 -7.25 -3.77 12.46
CA SER A 229 -8.25 -3.14 13.33
C SER A 229 -8.43 -1.66 12.98
N ALA A 230 -7.34 -0.92 12.79
CA ALA A 230 -7.38 0.49 12.38
C ALA A 230 -8.08 0.66 11.02
N TYR A 231 -7.75 -0.20 10.06
CA TYR A 231 -8.34 -0.18 8.73
C TYR A 231 -9.85 -0.44 8.77
N LEU A 232 -10.27 -1.55 9.39
CA LEU A 232 -11.68 -1.95 9.46
C LEU A 232 -12.54 -0.95 10.23
N VAL A 233 -12.04 -0.42 11.35
CA VAL A 233 -12.78 0.58 12.13
C VAL A 233 -12.95 1.87 11.34
N ALA A 234 -11.91 2.30 10.60
CA ALA A 234 -12.00 3.47 9.76
C ALA A 234 -12.99 3.29 8.61
N GLU A 235 -12.96 2.16 7.91
CA GLU A 235 -13.93 1.88 6.85
C GLU A 235 -15.37 1.81 7.37
N HIS A 236 -15.58 1.25 8.57
CA HIS A 236 -16.91 1.17 9.18
C HIS A 236 -17.54 2.53 9.46
N ILE A 237 -16.72 3.56 9.69
CA ILE A 237 -17.17 4.95 9.84
C ILE A 237 -17.06 5.76 8.54
N HIS A 238 -16.87 5.09 7.39
CA HIS A 238 -16.63 5.71 6.09
C HIS A 238 -15.39 6.61 6.04
N GLY A 239 -14.40 6.35 6.89
CA GLY A 239 -13.06 6.95 6.85
C GLY A 239 -12.09 6.18 5.95
N SER A 240 -10.91 6.75 5.71
CA SER A 240 -9.86 6.10 4.93
C SER A 240 -9.14 5.03 5.75
N GLY A 241 -9.38 3.75 5.45
CA GLY A 241 -8.65 2.63 6.04
C GLY A 241 -7.15 2.69 5.77
N ILE A 242 -6.75 3.13 4.58
CA ILE A 242 -5.35 3.35 4.17
C ILE A 242 -4.66 4.33 5.12
N LEU A 243 -5.24 5.54 5.27
CA LEU A 243 -4.67 6.56 6.15
C LEU A 243 -4.72 6.14 7.63
N ALA A 244 -5.71 5.35 8.03
CA ALA A 244 -5.78 4.78 9.37
C ALA A 244 -4.63 3.82 9.64
N ALA A 245 -4.29 2.92 8.71
CA ALA A 245 -3.17 2.01 8.86
C ALA A 245 -1.82 2.76 8.94
N VAL A 246 -1.62 3.78 8.09
CA VAL A 246 -0.42 4.65 8.13
C VAL A 246 -0.33 5.41 9.46
N ALA A 247 -1.42 6.06 9.87
CA ALA A 247 -1.47 6.81 11.12
C ALA A 247 -1.25 5.91 12.35
N ALA A 248 -1.77 4.68 12.33
CA ALA A 248 -1.52 3.69 13.35
C ALA A 248 -0.03 3.30 13.41
N GLY A 249 0.63 3.10 12.26
CA GLY A 249 2.06 2.82 12.16
C GLY A 249 2.92 3.94 12.72
N LEU A 250 2.65 5.18 12.28
CA LEU A 250 3.31 6.38 12.80
C LEU A 250 3.15 6.47 14.33
N THR A 251 1.92 6.30 14.83
CA THR A 251 1.60 6.36 16.27
C THR A 251 2.35 5.29 17.08
N MET A 252 2.44 4.06 16.55
CA MET A 252 3.19 2.97 17.16
C MET A 252 4.67 3.36 17.37
N GLY A 253 5.26 4.05 16.39
CA GLY A 253 6.63 4.58 16.48
C GLY A 253 6.82 5.57 17.64
N PHE A 254 5.79 6.38 17.95
CA PHE A 254 5.81 7.26 19.13
C PHE A 254 5.71 6.48 20.43
N VAL A 255 4.73 5.57 20.55
CA VAL A 255 4.48 4.83 21.79
C VAL A 255 5.64 3.91 22.17
N GLU A 256 6.34 3.34 21.20
CA GLU A 256 7.45 2.43 21.46
C GLU A 256 8.77 3.11 21.81
N SER A 257 8.97 4.34 21.35
CA SER A 257 10.17 5.10 21.68
C SER A 257 10.23 5.43 23.17
N ASP A 258 9.07 5.59 23.82
CA ASP A 258 8.95 5.77 25.27
C ASP A 258 9.09 4.44 26.05
N ARG A 259 9.12 3.30 25.34
CA ARG A 259 9.15 1.97 25.94
C ARG A 259 10.59 1.45 26.01
N GLN A 260 11.06 1.10 27.20
CA GLN A 260 12.25 0.26 27.40
C GLN A 260 11.93 -1.20 27.06
N ALA A 261 11.53 -1.49 25.81
CA ALA A 261 11.32 -2.87 25.40
C ALA A 261 12.67 -3.61 25.41
N LEU A 262 12.68 -4.85 25.91
CA LEU A 262 13.86 -5.71 25.85
C LEU A 262 14.35 -5.79 24.40
N ALA A 263 15.65 -5.56 24.16
CA ALA A 263 16.24 -5.54 22.82
C ALA A 263 15.89 -6.82 22.01
N ILE A 264 15.74 -7.95 22.68
CA ILE A 264 15.36 -9.24 22.11
C ILE A 264 13.93 -9.23 21.53
N ALA A 265 12.97 -8.61 22.20
CA ALA A 265 11.58 -8.51 21.72
C ALA A 265 11.50 -7.64 20.45
N ARG A 266 12.27 -6.55 20.41
CA ARG A 266 12.38 -5.69 19.22
C ARG A 266 12.94 -6.44 18.02
N ILE A 267 14.02 -7.21 18.21
CA ILE A 267 14.63 -8.01 17.14
C ILE A 267 13.64 -9.04 16.59
N ARG A 268 13.00 -9.83 17.47
CA ARG A 268 12.03 -10.86 17.04
C ARG A 268 10.88 -10.27 16.23
N ARG A 269 10.32 -9.16 16.70
CA ARG A 269 9.23 -8.47 16.01
C ARG A 269 9.67 -7.95 14.65
N ASN A 270 10.84 -7.32 14.56
CA ASN A 270 11.35 -6.82 13.28
C ASN A 270 11.54 -7.96 12.27
N THR A 271 12.09 -9.10 12.71
CA THR A 271 12.22 -10.29 11.85
C THR A 271 10.88 -10.79 11.33
N VAL A 272 9.84 -10.83 12.17
CA VAL A 272 8.48 -11.23 11.74
C VAL A 272 7.94 -10.27 10.68
N TRP A 273 8.07 -8.96 10.92
CA TRP A 273 7.63 -7.94 9.96
C TRP A 273 8.42 -7.96 8.66
N ASP A 274 9.72 -8.23 8.69
CA ASP A 274 10.55 -8.38 7.48
C ASP A 274 10.06 -9.55 6.61
N VAL A 275 9.72 -10.68 7.22
CA VAL A 275 9.18 -11.85 6.52
C VAL A 275 7.79 -11.55 5.94
N ILE A 276 6.93 -10.86 6.68
CA ILE A 276 5.60 -10.44 6.22
C ILE A 276 5.73 -9.49 5.04
N GLN A 277 6.57 -8.45 5.14
CA GLN A 277 6.79 -7.48 4.08
C GLN A 277 7.35 -8.15 2.81
N PHE A 278 8.35 -9.01 2.97
CA PHE A 278 8.92 -9.76 1.84
C PHE A 278 7.87 -10.62 1.14
N THR A 279 7.05 -11.33 1.91
CA THR A 279 6.01 -12.21 1.39
C THR A 279 4.90 -11.43 0.71
N ALA A 280 4.36 -10.41 1.38
CA ALA A 280 3.29 -9.57 0.87
C ALA A 280 3.70 -8.86 -0.43
N ASN A 281 4.84 -8.16 -0.45
CA ASN A 281 5.33 -7.48 -1.66
C ASN A 281 5.52 -8.44 -2.83
N GLY A 282 6.01 -9.65 -2.56
CA GLY A 282 6.18 -10.68 -3.58
C GLY A 282 4.86 -11.19 -4.16
N ILE A 283 3.86 -11.42 -3.30
CA ILE A 283 2.53 -11.84 -3.73
C ILE A 283 1.83 -10.73 -4.51
N ILE A 284 1.89 -9.48 -4.03
CA ILE A 284 1.29 -8.32 -4.71
C ILE A 284 1.89 -8.15 -6.11
N SER A 285 3.20 -8.32 -6.25
CA SER A 285 3.85 -8.19 -7.56
C SER A 285 3.51 -9.35 -8.52
N GLY A 286 3.36 -10.57 -8.00
CA GLY A 286 3.10 -11.75 -8.83
C GLY A 286 1.62 -12.00 -9.17
N SER A 287 0.70 -11.53 -8.32
CA SER A 287 -0.74 -11.82 -8.43
C SER A 287 -1.46 -11.19 -9.63
N PRO A 288 -1.19 -9.94 -10.07
CA PRO A 288 -1.88 -9.35 -11.22
C PRO A 288 -1.73 -10.18 -12.49
N SER A 289 -0.56 -10.78 -12.69
CA SER A 289 -0.26 -11.64 -13.84
C SER A 289 -1.09 -12.93 -13.89
N LEU A 290 -1.64 -13.37 -12.75
CA LEU A 290 -2.54 -14.52 -12.66
C LEU A 290 -4.01 -14.12 -12.89
N LEU A 291 -4.32 -12.82 -12.82
CA LEU A 291 -5.66 -12.24 -13.02
C LEU A 291 -5.91 -11.82 -14.47
N VAL A 292 -4.85 -11.47 -15.23
CA VAL A 292 -4.98 -11.02 -16.62
C VAL A 292 -5.34 -12.21 -17.52
N GLN A 293 -6.57 -12.19 -18.04
CA GLN A 293 -7.00 -13.16 -19.06
C GLN A 293 -6.23 -12.93 -20.36
N PRO A 294 -5.77 -14.00 -21.05
CA PRO A 294 -5.33 -13.85 -22.43
C PRO A 294 -6.52 -13.41 -23.29
N VAL A 295 -6.40 -12.24 -23.93
CA VAL A 295 -7.38 -11.59 -24.83
C VAL A 295 -7.87 -12.48 -25.99
N LYS A 296 -7.29 -13.68 -26.18
CA LYS A 296 -7.62 -14.60 -27.26
C LYS A 296 -9.03 -15.23 -27.17
N GLN A 297 -9.71 -15.24 -26.01
CA GLN A 297 -11.03 -15.87 -25.90
C GLN A 297 -12.23 -14.95 -26.21
N THR A 298 -12.07 -13.63 -26.18
CA THR A 298 -13.16 -12.70 -26.51
C THR A 298 -13.37 -12.48 -28.01
N MET A 299 -12.39 -12.84 -28.87
CA MET A 299 -12.56 -12.76 -30.33
C MET A 299 -13.25 -13.98 -30.95
N ASN A 300 -13.22 -15.15 -30.31
CA ASN A 300 -13.86 -16.36 -30.85
C ASN A 300 -15.39 -16.42 -30.63
N LEU A 301 -15.99 -15.45 -29.92
CA LEU A 301 -17.44 -15.38 -29.72
C LEU A 301 -18.13 -14.37 -30.65
N ARG A 302 -17.39 -13.77 -31.59
CA ARG A 302 -17.95 -12.87 -32.62
C ARG A 302 -18.06 -13.50 -34.01
N ASP A 303 -17.47 -14.68 -34.21
CA ASP A 303 -17.41 -15.38 -35.51
C ASP A 303 -18.13 -16.75 -35.49
N SER A 304 -19.10 -16.95 -34.59
CA SER A 304 -19.96 -18.16 -34.54
C SER A 304 -21.43 -17.81 -34.41
#